data_AF-A0A5C5XM54-F1
#
_entry.id   AF-A0A5C5XM54-F1
#
_cell.length_a   1.000
_cell.length_b   1.000
_cell.length_c   1.000
_cell.angle_alpha   90.00
_cell.angle_beta   90.00
_cell.angle_gamma   90.00
#
_symmetry.space_group_name_H-M   'P 1'
#
loop_
_entity.id
_entity.type
_entity.pdbx_description
1 polymer ?
#
loop_
_entity_poly.entity_id
_entity_poly.type
_entity_poly.pdbx_seq_one_letter_code
_entity_poly.pdbx_strand_id
1 'polypeptide(L)'
;MRMILGCSGALAGVVFCIACLVSLFVVEGSWSSRFAISLGVSGMMAGMVFLANFLLMLRDYSQFKKYNTRVGDMLRSLDDQSDEHFLAAHPTENSDLLLKIRQAISDFFEVPSTKIHRDAHLIDDLNVHKLQPSFQFSVVNTVISSQPDKQNSFFFCMDDINTIDEFAQAIANIPAKIDNNA
;
A
#
# COMPACT_ATOMS: atom_id res chain seq x y z
N MET A 1 1.12 -9.38 -1.21
CA MET A 1 1.20 -10.62 -0.39
C MET A 1 2.60 -11.22 -0.28
N ARG A 2 3.33 -11.48 -1.39
CA ARG A 2 4.69 -12.09 -1.35
C ARG A 2 5.71 -11.33 -0.49
N MET A 3 5.81 -10.01 -0.65
CA MET A 3 6.78 -9.18 0.09
C MET A 3 6.48 -9.12 1.60
N ILE A 4 5.20 -9.21 1.98
CA ILE A 4 4.72 -9.12 3.37
C ILE A 4 4.85 -10.48 4.07
N LEU A 5 4.60 -11.60 3.37
CA LEU A 5 4.94 -12.94 3.86
C LEU A 5 6.45 -13.04 4.15
N GLY A 6 7.28 -12.40 3.32
CA GLY A 6 8.72 -12.27 3.54
C GLY A 6 9.06 -11.53 4.83
N CYS A 7 8.42 -10.37 5.10
CA CYS A 7 8.64 -9.64 6.35
C CYS A 7 8.17 -10.41 7.59
N SER A 8 7.02 -11.08 7.51
CA SER A 8 6.52 -11.93 8.61
C SER A 8 7.45 -13.11 8.88
N GLY A 9 7.96 -13.75 7.82
CA GLY A 9 8.97 -14.80 7.93
C GLY A 9 10.28 -14.29 8.52
N ALA A 10 10.72 -13.10 8.15
CA ALA A 10 11.92 -12.47 8.72
C ALA A 10 11.77 -12.18 10.21
N LEU A 11 10.63 -11.64 10.66
CA LEU A 11 10.32 -11.41 12.07
C LEU A 11 10.31 -12.72 12.88
N ALA A 12 9.66 -13.76 12.36
CA ALA A 12 9.67 -15.09 12.98
C ALA A 12 11.10 -15.66 13.07
N GLY A 13 11.92 -15.46 12.03
CA GLY A 13 13.33 -15.82 12.02
C GLY A 13 14.15 -15.08 13.07
N VAL A 14 13.92 -13.78 13.26
CA VAL A 14 14.59 -12.99 14.31
C VAL A 14 14.25 -13.52 15.70
N VAL A 15 12.98 -13.80 15.96
CA VAL A 15 12.54 -14.39 17.25
C VAL A 15 13.17 -15.76 17.48
N PHE A 16 13.25 -16.59 16.44
CA PHE A 16 13.92 -17.88 16.51
C PHE A 16 15.42 -17.73 16.82
N CYS A 17 16.12 -16.80 16.17
CA CYS A 17 17.52 -16.51 16.45
C CYS A 17 17.75 -16.02 17.88
N ILE A 18 16.90 -15.13 18.40
CA ILE A 18 16.99 -14.64 19.78
C ILE A 18 16.80 -15.80 20.76
N ALA A 19 15.79 -16.64 20.56
CA ALA A 19 15.54 -17.78 21.45
C ALA A 19 16.67 -18.83 21.41
N CYS A 20 17.25 -19.08 20.23
CA CYS A 20 18.45 -19.91 20.09
C CYS A 20 19.66 -19.31 20.82
N LEU A 21 19.89 -18.00 20.72
CA LEU A 21 20.97 -17.31 21.45
C LEU A 21 20.78 -17.39 22.97
N VAL A 22 19.56 -17.18 23.48
CA VAL A 22 19.24 -17.30 24.91
C VAL A 22 19.52 -18.71 25.43
N SER A 23 19.30 -19.74 24.61
CA SER A 23 19.54 -21.13 25.03
C SER A 23 21.00 -21.51 25.27
N LEU A 24 21.95 -20.78 24.67
CA LEU A 24 23.38 -20.98 24.91
C LEU A 24 23.78 -20.64 26.36
N PHE A 25 22.96 -19.83 27.05
CA PHE A 25 23.18 -19.41 28.44
C PHE A 25 22.48 -20.29 29.48
N VAL A 26 21.73 -21.32 29.07
CA VAL A 26 21.14 -22.29 30.01
C VAL A 26 22.24 -23.18 30.56
N VAL A 27 22.42 -23.23 31.89
CA VAL A 27 23.60 -23.80 32.57
C VAL A 27 23.46 -25.30 32.91
N GLU A 28 22.30 -25.93 32.68
CA GLU A 28 22.06 -27.32 33.10
C GLU A 28 21.70 -28.25 31.93
N GLY A 29 22.06 -29.54 32.03
CA GLY A 29 21.73 -30.59 31.05
C GLY A 29 22.83 -30.90 30.01
N SER A 30 22.73 -32.09 29.39
CA SER A 30 23.58 -32.49 28.25
C SER A 30 23.30 -31.59 27.04
N TRP A 31 24.30 -31.38 26.18
CA TRP A 31 24.18 -30.52 24.98
C TRP A 31 22.96 -30.87 24.10
N SER A 32 22.65 -32.16 23.94
CA SER A 32 21.50 -32.63 23.18
C SER A 32 20.16 -32.28 23.84
N SER A 33 20.06 -32.41 25.16
CA SER A 33 18.84 -32.05 25.91
C SER A 33 18.58 -30.54 25.91
N ARG A 34 19.64 -29.74 26.05
CA ARG A 34 19.56 -28.27 25.94
C ARG A 34 19.08 -27.82 24.56
N PHE A 35 19.62 -28.42 23.50
CA PHE A 35 19.19 -28.13 22.13
C PHE A 35 17.74 -28.54 21.90
N ALA A 36 17.31 -29.71 22.40
CA ALA A 36 15.93 -30.17 22.22
C ALA A 36 14.91 -29.25 22.93
N ILE A 37 15.20 -28.83 24.17
CA ILE A 37 14.35 -27.91 24.93
C ILE A 37 14.35 -26.53 24.28
N SER A 38 15.52 -26.02 23.91
CA SER A 38 15.68 -24.75 23.19
C SER A 38 14.86 -24.71 21.92
N LEU A 39 15.00 -25.73 21.07
CA LEU A 39 14.36 -25.81 19.76
C LEU A 39 12.84 -25.99 19.89
N GLY A 40 12.39 -26.70 20.93
CA GLY A 40 10.97 -26.80 21.26
C GLY A 40 10.37 -25.45 21.70
N VAL A 41 11.02 -24.74 22.62
CA VAL A 41 10.53 -23.45 23.13
C VAL A 41 10.64 -22.35 22.07
N SER A 42 11.78 -22.27 21.36
CA SER A 42 12.01 -21.30 20.30
C SER A 42 11.09 -21.53 19.11
N GLY A 43 10.90 -22.78 18.71
CA GLY A 43 9.97 -23.15 17.63
C GLY A 43 8.53 -22.82 17.99
N MET A 44 8.12 -23.09 19.23
CA MET A 44 6.76 -22.75 19.70
C MET A 44 6.55 -21.23 19.74
N MET A 45 7.50 -20.46 20.28
CA MET A 45 7.43 -19.00 20.31
C MET A 45 7.44 -18.38 18.90
N ALA A 46 8.35 -18.82 18.03
CA ALA A 46 8.41 -18.36 16.64
C ALA A 46 7.14 -18.72 15.87
N GLY A 47 6.59 -19.91 16.11
CA GLY A 47 5.31 -20.35 15.56
C GLY A 47 4.14 -19.48 16.03
N MET A 48 4.08 -19.15 17.31
CA MET A 48 3.06 -18.26 17.87
C MET A 48 3.16 -16.84 17.32
N VAL A 49 4.39 -16.28 17.20
CA VAL A 49 4.61 -14.95 16.60
C VAL A 49 4.22 -14.95 15.13
N PHE A 50 4.62 -15.98 14.37
CA PHE A 50 4.23 -16.13 12.99
C PHE A 50 2.70 -16.20 12.83
N LEU A 51 2.04 -17.03 13.64
CA LEU A 51 0.59 -17.18 13.61
C LEU A 51 -0.12 -15.88 13.99
N ALA A 52 0.33 -15.19 15.03
CA ALA A 52 -0.22 -13.91 15.44
C ALA A 52 -0.10 -12.87 14.32
N ASN A 53 1.08 -12.78 13.69
CA ASN A 53 1.28 -11.84 12.58
C ASN A 53 0.46 -12.23 11.34
N PHE A 54 0.32 -13.53 11.07
CA PHE A 54 -0.54 -14.03 10.00
C PHE A 54 -2.02 -13.69 10.23
N LEU A 55 -2.51 -13.81 11.47
CA LEU A 55 -3.88 -13.44 11.84
C LEU A 55 -4.11 -11.92 11.76
N LEU A 56 -3.16 -11.11 12.23
CA LEU A 56 -3.21 -9.65 12.05
C LEU A 56 -3.25 -9.28 10.58
N MET A 57 -2.41 -9.92 9.76
CA MET A 57 -2.41 -9.72 8.30
C MET A 57 -3.76 -10.10 7.66
N LEU A 58 -4.35 -11.23 8.05
CA LEU A 58 -5.68 -11.63 7.56
C LEU A 58 -6.76 -10.64 7.96
N ARG A 59 -6.70 -10.13 9.20
CA ARG A 59 -7.63 -9.10 9.69
C ARG A 59 -7.49 -7.82 8.87
N ASP A 60 -6.27 -7.34 8.68
CA ASP A 60 -6.02 -6.08 7.98
C ASP A 60 -6.36 -6.22 6.49
N TYR A 61 -6.06 -7.37 5.85
CA TYR A 61 -6.51 -7.67 4.49
C TYR A 61 -8.03 -7.75 4.37
N SER A 62 -8.73 -8.35 5.35
CA SER A 62 -10.18 -8.40 5.38
C SER A 62 -10.80 -7.01 5.50
N GLN A 63 -10.24 -6.15 6.37
CA GLN A 63 -10.68 -4.77 6.50
C GLN A 63 -10.42 -3.98 5.22
N PHE A 64 -9.22 -4.08 4.65
CA PHE A 64 -8.88 -3.47 3.37
C PHE A 64 -9.88 -3.87 2.28
N LYS A 65 -10.13 -5.18 2.11
CA LYS A 65 -11.07 -5.68 1.11
C LYS A 65 -12.49 -5.15 1.34
N LYS A 66 -12.96 -5.11 2.59
CA LYS A 66 -14.27 -4.55 2.92
C LYS A 66 -14.37 -3.07 2.54
N TYR A 67 -13.36 -2.26 2.85
CA TYR A 67 -13.34 -0.85 2.46
C TYR A 67 -13.27 -0.68 0.95
N ASN A 68 -12.37 -1.40 0.27
CA ASN A 68 -12.21 -1.32 -1.18
C ASN A 68 -13.50 -1.72 -1.91
N THR A 69 -14.14 -2.81 -1.49
CA THR A 69 -15.42 -3.26 -2.06
C THR A 69 -16.52 -2.23 -1.80
N ARG A 70 -16.63 -1.68 -0.59
CA ARG A 70 -17.65 -0.67 -0.26
C ARG A 70 -17.51 0.59 -1.10
N VAL A 71 -16.29 1.10 -1.24
CA VAL A 71 -16.03 2.28 -2.09
C VAL A 71 -16.28 1.94 -3.55
N GLY A 72 -15.84 0.77 -4.02
CA GLY A 72 -16.13 0.30 -5.39
C GLY A 72 -17.62 0.19 -5.68
N ASP A 73 -18.44 -0.33 -4.76
CA ASP A 73 -19.89 -0.45 -4.94
C ASP A 73 -20.57 0.93 -4.93
N MET A 74 -20.11 1.85 -4.06
CA MET A 74 -20.55 3.24 -4.08
C MET A 74 -20.25 3.90 -5.43
N LEU A 75 -19.02 3.77 -5.94
CA LEU A 75 -18.62 4.31 -7.24
C LEU A 75 -19.43 3.70 -8.38
N ARG A 76 -19.68 2.39 -8.37
CA ARG A 76 -20.52 1.73 -9.38
C ARG A 76 -21.97 2.24 -9.40
N SER A 77 -22.47 2.71 -8.26
CA SER A 77 -23.81 3.27 -8.14
C SER A 77 -23.94 4.70 -8.68
N LEU A 78 -22.82 5.41 -8.89
CA LEU A 78 -22.81 6.74 -9.49
C LEU A 78 -23.11 6.67 -10.99
N ASP A 79 -23.59 7.79 -11.55
CA ASP A 79 -23.77 7.93 -12.99
C ASP A 79 -22.43 7.97 -13.74
N ASP A 80 -22.44 7.60 -15.01
CA ASP A 80 -21.23 7.66 -15.84
C ASP A 80 -20.92 9.09 -16.25
N GLN A 81 -19.68 9.52 -16.01
CA GLN A 81 -19.15 10.80 -16.49
C GLN A 81 -18.19 10.57 -17.65
N SER A 82 -18.47 11.17 -18.81
CA SER A 82 -17.57 11.13 -19.97
C SER A 82 -16.25 11.85 -19.70
N ASP A 83 -15.20 11.50 -20.45
CA ASP A 83 -13.89 12.17 -20.32
C ASP A 83 -13.98 13.66 -20.65
N GLU A 84 -14.82 14.04 -21.62
CA GLU A 84 -15.09 15.43 -21.97
C GLU A 84 -15.69 16.21 -20.80
N HIS A 85 -16.69 15.63 -20.12
CA HIS A 85 -17.31 16.25 -18.95
C HIS A 85 -16.36 16.27 -17.75
N PHE A 86 -15.50 15.25 -17.62
CA PHE A 86 -14.47 15.19 -16.57
C PHE A 86 -13.40 16.28 -16.75
N LEU A 87 -12.94 16.51 -17.97
CA LEU A 87 -11.95 17.55 -18.30
C LEU A 87 -12.56 18.96 -18.35
N ALA A 88 -13.82 19.09 -18.74
CA ALA A 88 -14.50 20.39 -18.81
C ALA A 88 -14.84 20.97 -17.43
N ALA A 89 -14.94 20.13 -16.39
CA ALA A 89 -15.30 20.58 -15.04
C ALA A 89 -14.28 21.59 -14.48
N HIS A 90 -12.98 21.40 -14.72
CA HIS A 90 -11.92 22.31 -14.27
C HIS A 90 -10.82 22.43 -15.34
N PRO A 91 -10.60 23.62 -15.95
CA PRO A 91 -9.52 23.83 -16.91
C PRO A 91 -8.17 23.58 -16.26
N THR A 92 -7.37 22.67 -16.82
CA THR A 92 -6.03 22.33 -16.32
C THR A 92 -5.09 22.08 -17.50
N GLU A 93 -3.83 22.49 -17.37
CA GLU A 93 -2.81 22.38 -18.43
C GLU A 93 -2.40 20.93 -18.75
N ASN A 94 -2.62 19.99 -17.84
CA ASN A 94 -2.21 18.58 -17.96
C ASN A 94 -3.41 17.61 -17.99
N SER A 95 -4.22 17.66 -19.04
CA SER A 95 -5.37 16.74 -19.25
C SER A 95 -4.96 15.26 -19.19
N ASP A 96 -3.80 14.92 -19.76
CA ASP A 96 -3.32 13.54 -19.83
C ASP A 96 -2.98 12.97 -18.45
N LEU A 97 -2.42 13.81 -17.55
CA LEU A 97 -2.12 13.40 -16.17
C LEU A 97 -3.40 13.09 -15.42
N LEU A 98 -4.44 13.90 -15.62
CA LEU A 98 -5.73 13.76 -14.96
C LEU A 98 -6.45 12.47 -15.39
N LEU A 99 -6.46 12.17 -16.69
CA LEU A 99 -7.03 10.92 -17.19
C LEU A 99 -6.25 9.69 -16.69
N LYS A 100 -4.92 9.79 -16.59
CA LYS A 100 -4.10 8.71 -16.00
C LYS A 100 -4.37 8.51 -14.51
N ILE A 101 -4.54 9.59 -13.74
CA ILE A 101 -4.93 9.50 -12.33
C ILE A 101 -6.31 8.85 -12.21
N ARG A 102 -7.27 9.30 -13.02
CA ARG A 102 -8.62 8.73 -13.11
C ARG A 102 -8.57 7.22 -13.36
N GLN A 103 -7.76 6.80 -14.33
CA GLN A 103 -7.57 5.38 -14.66
C GLN A 103 -6.88 4.60 -13.53
N ALA A 104 -5.84 5.16 -12.92
CA ALA A 104 -5.14 4.49 -11.83
C ALA A 104 -6.04 4.29 -10.59
N ILE A 105 -6.89 5.26 -10.29
CA ILE A 105 -7.93 5.14 -9.24
C ILE A 105 -8.96 4.09 -9.64
N SER A 106 -9.41 4.08 -10.90
CA SER A 106 -10.40 3.12 -11.37
C SER A 106 -9.89 1.68 -11.31
N ASP A 107 -8.63 1.46 -11.68
CA ASP A 107 -7.96 0.15 -11.61
C ASP A 107 -7.81 -0.32 -10.15
N PHE A 108 -7.52 0.60 -9.23
CA PHE A 108 -7.40 0.28 -7.79
C PHE A 108 -8.71 -0.19 -7.16
N PHE A 109 -9.83 0.46 -7.52
CA PHE A 109 -11.16 0.09 -7.03
C PHE A 109 -11.86 -0.97 -7.89
N GLU A 110 -11.25 -1.40 -8.99
CA GLU A 110 -11.82 -2.33 -9.97
C GLU A 110 -13.18 -1.85 -10.53
N VAL A 111 -13.25 -0.56 -10.87
CA VAL A 111 -14.43 0.08 -11.45
C VAL A 111 -14.10 0.73 -12.80
N PRO A 112 -15.09 0.98 -13.68
CA PRO A 112 -14.86 1.76 -14.89
C PRO A 112 -14.38 3.18 -14.55
N SER A 113 -13.45 3.72 -15.34
CA SER A 113 -12.96 5.10 -15.15
C SER A 113 -14.08 6.14 -15.23
N THR A 114 -15.15 5.86 -16.00
CA THR A 114 -16.36 6.69 -16.10
C THR A 114 -17.06 6.93 -14.75
N LYS A 115 -16.87 6.04 -13.77
CA LYS A 115 -17.44 6.16 -12.42
C LYS A 115 -16.62 7.05 -11.49
N ILE A 116 -15.39 7.40 -11.86
CA ILE A 116 -14.56 8.32 -11.09
C ILE A 116 -14.91 9.74 -11.52
N HIS A 117 -15.59 10.47 -10.65
CA HIS A 117 -15.98 11.86 -10.92
C HIS A 117 -14.86 12.83 -10.56
N ARG A 118 -14.87 14.01 -11.18
CA ARG A 118 -13.80 15.01 -11.03
C ARG A 118 -13.77 15.63 -9.64
N ASP A 119 -14.95 15.86 -9.08
CA ASP A 119 -15.24 16.48 -7.79
C ASP A 119 -15.20 15.47 -6.63
N ALA A 120 -14.89 14.21 -6.90
CA ALA A 120 -14.77 13.18 -5.87
C ALA A 120 -13.68 13.54 -4.86
N HIS A 121 -14.05 13.53 -3.57
CA HIS A 121 -13.14 13.82 -2.49
C HIS A 121 -12.35 12.56 -2.11
N LEU A 122 -11.02 12.61 -2.21
CA LEU A 122 -10.12 11.49 -1.95
C LEU A 122 -10.21 11.00 -0.49
N ILE A 123 -10.34 11.92 0.47
CA ILE A 123 -10.43 11.56 1.89
C ILE A 123 -11.85 11.13 2.29
N ASP A 124 -12.87 11.90 1.95
CA ASP A 124 -14.23 11.67 2.46
C ASP A 124 -14.99 10.61 1.65
N ASP A 125 -14.95 10.69 0.32
CA ASP A 125 -15.68 9.76 -0.55
C ASP A 125 -14.89 8.47 -0.73
N LEU A 126 -13.63 8.60 -1.17
CA LEU A 126 -12.78 7.46 -1.51
C LEU A 126 -12.08 6.85 -0.29
N ASN A 127 -12.15 7.49 0.88
CA ASN A 127 -11.57 7.01 2.14
C ASN A 127 -10.09 6.63 2.00
N VAL A 128 -9.33 7.37 1.20
CA VAL A 128 -7.94 7.03 0.85
C VAL A 128 -7.06 6.86 2.09
N HIS A 129 -7.28 7.65 3.16
CA HIS A 129 -6.55 7.54 4.43
C HIS A 129 -6.65 6.14 5.08
N LYS A 130 -7.77 5.42 4.91
CA LYS A 130 -7.94 4.04 5.41
C LYS A 130 -7.34 2.98 4.48
N LEU A 131 -7.03 3.37 3.25
CA LEU A 131 -6.50 2.52 2.19
C LEU A 131 -4.99 2.74 2.00
N GLN A 132 -4.40 3.71 2.70
CA GLN A 132 -2.96 3.84 2.81
C GLN A 132 -2.37 2.66 3.60
N PRO A 133 -1.17 2.16 3.23
CA PRO A 133 -0.30 2.66 2.16
C PRO A 133 -0.62 2.08 0.77
N SER A 134 -1.57 1.15 0.66
CA SER A 134 -1.85 0.42 -0.59
C SER A 134 -2.29 1.33 -1.74
N PHE A 135 -3.13 2.33 -1.47
CA PHE A 135 -3.54 3.32 -2.47
C PHE A 135 -2.33 4.08 -3.03
N GLN A 136 -1.42 4.53 -2.16
CA GLN A 136 -0.21 5.23 -2.57
C GLN A 136 0.68 4.33 -3.44
N PHE A 137 0.95 3.10 -3.00
CA PHE A 137 1.77 2.17 -3.78
C PHE A 137 1.18 1.79 -5.13
N SER A 138 -0.14 1.72 -5.25
CA SER A 138 -0.77 1.34 -6.50
C SER A 138 -0.95 2.53 -7.42
N VAL A 139 -1.61 3.58 -6.94
CA VAL A 139 -2.02 4.73 -7.76
C VAL A 139 -0.84 5.66 -8.02
N VAL A 140 -0.16 6.12 -6.98
CA VAL A 140 0.96 7.08 -7.12
C VAL A 140 2.10 6.45 -7.92
N ASN A 141 2.48 5.21 -7.60
CA ASN A 141 3.56 4.55 -8.32
C ASN A 141 3.23 4.30 -9.80
N THR A 142 1.98 3.95 -10.12
CA THR A 142 1.55 3.76 -11.52
C THR A 142 1.60 5.08 -12.28
N VAL A 143 1.10 6.16 -11.68
CA VAL A 143 1.08 7.47 -12.32
C VAL A 143 2.50 8.04 -12.47
N ILE A 144 3.36 7.93 -11.46
CA ILE A 144 4.76 8.38 -11.54
C ILE A 144 5.55 7.54 -12.54
N SER A 145 5.41 6.20 -12.52
CA SER A 145 6.12 5.32 -13.48
C SER A 145 5.73 5.59 -14.93
N SER A 146 4.55 6.19 -15.16
CA SER A 146 4.09 6.60 -16.49
C SER A 146 4.69 7.94 -16.97
N GLN A 147 5.48 8.62 -16.13
CA GLN A 147 6.16 9.87 -16.42
C GLN A 147 7.68 9.61 -16.54
N PRO A 148 8.25 9.60 -17.76
CA PRO A 148 9.65 9.20 -17.98
C PRO A 148 10.65 10.12 -17.28
N ASP A 149 10.28 11.40 -17.09
CA ASP A 149 11.17 12.42 -16.56
C ASP A 149 11.11 12.55 -15.04
N LYS A 150 10.30 11.75 -14.34
CA LYS A 150 10.12 11.87 -12.90
C LYS A 150 10.86 10.82 -12.10
N GLN A 151 11.39 11.25 -10.97
CA GLN A 151 11.98 10.33 -10.01
C GLN A 151 10.88 9.54 -9.30
N ASN A 152 11.06 8.23 -9.16
CA ASN A 152 10.25 7.41 -8.26
C ASN A 152 10.47 7.90 -6.82
N SER A 153 9.59 8.78 -6.34
CA SER A 153 9.66 9.28 -4.97
C SER A 153 8.99 8.28 -4.03
N PHE A 154 9.77 7.76 -3.09
CA PHE A 154 9.28 6.88 -2.02
C PHE A 154 8.54 7.65 -0.90
N PHE A 155 8.52 9.00 -0.93
CA PHE A 155 8.01 9.86 0.14
C PHE A 155 6.91 10.83 -0.34
N PHE A 156 5.94 10.33 -1.10
CA PHE A 156 4.76 11.11 -1.47
C PHE A 156 3.75 11.13 -0.31
N CYS A 157 3.47 12.29 0.29
CA CYS A 157 2.49 12.41 1.37
C CYS A 157 1.10 12.77 0.80
N MET A 158 0.06 12.08 1.26
CA MET A 158 -1.34 12.32 0.86
C MET A 158 -2.17 13.03 1.92
N ASP A 159 -1.57 13.42 3.05
CA ASP A 159 -2.31 13.87 4.25
C ASP A 159 -3.10 15.16 4.04
N ASP A 160 -2.67 16.02 3.09
CA ASP A 160 -3.32 17.28 2.76
C ASP A 160 -3.95 17.29 1.35
N ILE A 161 -4.07 16.12 0.71
CA ILE A 161 -4.57 15.99 -0.67
C ILE A 161 -6.01 15.48 -0.65
N ASN A 162 -6.94 16.39 -0.90
CA ASN A 162 -8.37 16.17 -0.80
C ASN A 162 -9.03 15.92 -2.15
N THR A 163 -8.50 16.53 -3.22
CA THR A 163 -9.11 16.44 -4.56
C THR A 163 -8.17 15.83 -5.59
N ILE A 164 -8.73 15.35 -6.70
CA ILE A 164 -7.96 14.83 -7.85
C ILE A 164 -7.03 15.92 -8.42
N ASP A 165 -7.46 17.17 -8.39
CA ASP A 165 -6.72 18.34 -8.87
C ASP A 165 -5.48 18.62 -8.02
N GLU A 166 -5.66 18.66 -6.70
CA GLU A 166 -4.55 18.77 -5.74
C GLU A 166 -3.58 17.59 -5.89
N PHE A 167 -4.12 16.39 -6.12
CA PHE A 167 -3.29 15.21 -6.34
C PHE A 167 -2.45 15.32 -7.61
N ALA A 168 -3.06 15.81 -8.69
CA ALA A 168 -2.36 16.04 -9.95
C ALA A 168 -1.29 17.12 -9.82
N GLN A 169 -1.57 18.22 -9.11
CA GLN A 169 -0.60 19.26 -8.82
C GLN A 169 0.56 18.75 -7.96
N ALA A 170 0.25 17.97 -6.92
CA ALA A 170 1.27 17.36 -6.07
C ALA A 170 2.18 16.43 -6.86
N ILE A 171 1.62 15.61 -7.77
CA ILE A 171 2.41 14.79 -8.70
C ILE A 171 3.20 15.68 -9.67
N ALA A 172 2.59 16.72 -10.22
CA ALA A 172 3.24 17.67 -11.14
C ALA A 172 4.51 18.28 -10.54
N ASN A 173 4.47 18.60 -9.25
CA ASN A 173 5.54 19.21 -8.47
C ASN A 173 6.65 18.24 -8.02
N ILE A 174 6.50 16.93 -8.25
CA ILE A 174 7.59 15.97 -7.97
C ILE A 174 8.78 16.30 -8.87
N PRO A 175 9.98 16.49 -8.30
CA PRO A 175 11.16 16.89 -9.05
C PRO A 175 11.48 15.89 -10.15
N ALA A 176 11.92 16.44 -11.29
CA ALA A 176 12.40 15.64 -12.40
C ALA A 176 13.63 14.83 -11.96
N LYS A 177 13.80 13.65 -12.57
CA LYS A 177 14.97 12.80 -12.37
C LYS A 177 16.21 13.62 -12.76
N ILE A 178 17.10 13.83 -11.80
CA ILE A 178 18.38 14.48 -12.08
C ILE A 178 19.20 13.48 -12.90
N ASP A 179 19.46 13.80 -14.15
CA ASP A 179 20.40 13.06 -14.99
C ASP A 179 21.81 13.22 -14.42
N ASN A 180 22.28 12.21 -13.67
CA ASN A 180 23.65 12.14 -13.18
C ASN A 180 24.65 11.76 -14.29
N ASN A 181 24.57 12.44 -15.44
CA ASN A 181 25.57 12.38 -16.50
C ASN A 181 26.07 13.81 -16.77
N ALA A 182 26.92 14.31 -15.89
CA ALA A 182 27.79 15.46 -16.12
C ALA A 182 29.19 15.12 -15.60
#